data_AF-A0A251WJH6-F1
#
_entry.id   AF-A0A251WJH6-F1
#
_cell.length_a   1.000
_cell.length_b   1.000
_cell.length_c   1.000
_cell.angle_alpha   90.00
_cell.angle_beta   90.00
_cell.angle_gamma   90.00
#
_symmetry.space_group_name_H-M   'P 1'
#
loop_
_entity.id
_entity.type
_entity.pdbx_description
1 polymer ?
#
loop_
_entity_poly.entity_id
_entity_poly.type
_entity_poly.pdbx_seq_one_letter_code
_entity_poly.pdbx_strand_id
1 'polypeptide(L)' 'MFVGFINSDHVGDSERRPFRFYLFGTREEVQAAINQLHSLRFSDRVRWSPPMPVPGSDWQYVSMMERDRALA' A
#
# COMPACT_ATOMS: atom_id res chain seq x y z
N MET A 1 -6.94 -5.44 17.99
CA MET A 1 -6.45 -4.70 16.81
C MET A 1 -7.19 -3.37 16.79
N PHE A 2 -6.50 -2.26 17.03
CA PHE A 2 -7.11 -0.93 17.02
C PHE A 2 -6.88 -0.28 15.66
N VAL A 3 -7.95 0.18 15.01
CA VAL A 3 -7.89 1.07 13.84
C VAL A 3 -8.32 2.45 14.34
N GLY A 4 -7.34 3.32 14.59
CA GLY A 4 -7.59 4.70 14.99
C GLY A 4 -7.80 5.57 13.75
N PHE A 5 -9.03 6.06 13.55
CA PHE A 5 -9.31 7.12 12.59
C PHE A 5 -9.00 8.46 13.26
N ILE A 6 -7.83 9.04 12.96
CA ILE A 6 -7.53 10.41 13.38
C ILE A 6 -8.27 11.35 12.44
N ASN A 7 -9.38 11.89 12.93
CA ASN A 7 -10.13 12.94 12.29
C ASN A 7 -9.40 14.28 12.55
N SER A 8 -8.56 14.71 11.61
CA SER A 8 -7.92 16.02 11.65
C SER A 8 -8.69 16.98 10.74
N ASP A 9 -9.48 17.82 11.39
CA ASP A 9 -10.35 18.84 10.84
C ASP A 9 -9.56 20.12 10.48
N HIS A 10 -8.74 20.08 9.42
CA HIS A 10 -8.10 21.29 8.89
C HIS A 10 -8.26 21.42 7.37
N VAL A 11 -9.14 22.35 7.02
CA VAL A 11 -9.36 22.97 5.71
C VAL A 11 -8.10 23.70 5.26
N GLY A 12 -7.55 23.34 4.09
CA GLY A 12 -6.53 24.13 3.42
C GLY A 12 -5.65 23.35 2.43
N ASP A 13 -5.91 23.57 1.15
CA ASP A 13 -4.97 23.48 0.04
C ASP A 13 -4.74 22.14 -0.71
N SER A 14 -4.57 22.30 -2.02
CA SER A 14 -4.80 21.31 -3.08
C SER A 14 -3.61 20.38 -3.33
N GLU A 15 -3.04 19.78 -2.28
CA GLU A 15 -2.13 18.64 -2.41
C GLU A 15 -2.87 17.35 -2.01
N ARG A 16 -3.81 16.87 -2.84
CA ARG A 16 -4.33 15.50 -2.70
C ARG A 16 -3.20 14.51 -2.97
N ARG A 17 -2.33 14.29 -1.99
CA ARG A 17 -1.31 13.25 -2.02
C ARG A 17 -2.04 11.94 -2.30
N PRO A 18 -1.61 11.16 -3.32
CA PRO A 18 -2.26 9.90 -3.60
C PRO A 18 -2.21 9.03 -2.35
N PHE A 19 -3.33 8.41 -1.99
CA PHE A 19 -3.37 7.40 -0.92
C PHE A 19 -2.35 6.30 -1.24
N ARG A 20 -1.42 6.07 -0.32
CA ARG A 20 -0.38 5.03 -0.42
C ARG A 20 -0.62 4.02 0.69
N PHE A 21 -0.65 2.74 0.32
CA PHE A 21 -0.63 1.64 1.26
C PHE A 21 0.69 0.90 1.15
N TYR A 22 1.18 0.43 2.29
CA TYR A 22 2.40 -0.35 2.39
C TYR A 22 2.09 -1.66 3.09
N LEU A 23 2.58 -2.76 2.52
CA LEU A 23 2.59 -4.07 3.15
C LEU A 23 4.01 -4.35 3.64
N PHE A 24 4.15 -4.80 4.89
CA PHE A 24 5.42 -5.15 5.52
C PHE A 24 5.32 -6.55 6.13
N GLY A 25 6.36 -7.35 5.97
CA GLY A 25 6.43 -8.71 6.51
C GLY A 25 7.57 -9.49 5.87
N THR A 26 7.51 -10.82 5.95
CA THR A 26 8.39 -11.65 5.13
C THR A 26 8.02 -11.54 3.65
N ARG A 27 8.90 -11.99 2.77
CA ARG A 27 8.63 -12.00 1.32
C ARG A 27 7.35 -12.76 1.00
N GLU A 28 7.17 -13.91 1.65
CA GLU A 28 6.04 -14.82 1.44
C GLU A 28 4.74 -14.20 1.95
N GLU A 29 4.75 -13.57 3.11
CA GLU A 29 3.59 -12.88 3.70
C GLU A 29 3.13 -11.72 2.82
N VAL A 30 4.07 -10.87 2.38
CA VAL A 30 3.77 -9.73 1.52
C VAL A 30 3.19 -10.22 0.18
N GLN A 31 3.78 -11.26 -0.42
CA GLN A 31 3.28 -11.81 -1.67
C GLN A 31 1.89 -12.45 -1.51
N ALA A 32 1.65 -13.19 -0.43
CA ALA A 32 0.36 -13.80 -0.14
C ALA A 32 -0.74 -12.73 0.04
N ALA A 33 -0.44 -11.64 0.75
CA ALA A 33 -1.35 -10.52 0.92
C ALA A 33 -1.69 -9.83 -0.42
N ILE A 34 -0.70 -9.58 -1.30
CA ILE A 34 -0.94 -9.04 -2.64
C ILE A 34 -1.89 -9.95 -3.43
N ASN A 35 -1.64 -11.26 -3.41
CA ASN A 35 -2.46 -12.24 -4.13
C ASN A 35 -3.91 -12.26 -3.63
N GLN A 36 -4.12 -12.17 -2.31
CA GLN A 36 -5.45 -12.09 -1.71
C GLN A 36 -6.17 -10.78 -2.08
N LEU A 37 -5.47 -9.65 -2.04
CA LEU A 37 -6.06 -8.36 -2.42
C LEU A 37 -6.45 -8.33 -3.91
N HIS A 38 -5.63 -8.96 -4.77
CA HIS A 38 -5.96 -9.15 -6.18
C HIS A 38 -7.19 -10.04 -6.39
N SER A 39 -7.31 -11.16 -5.67
CA SER A 39 -8.45 -12.07 -5.82
C SER A 39 -9.77 -11.43 -5.36
N LEU A 40 -9.71 -10.55 -4.36
CA LEU A 40 -10.83 -9.76 -3.87
C LEU A 40 -11.20 -8.57 -4.77
N ARG A 41 -10.45 -8.33 -5.86
CA ARG A 41 -10.56 -7.11 -6.67
C ARG A 41 -10.52 -5.85 -5.81
N PHE A 42 -9.68 -5.89 -4.77
CA PHE A 42 -9.50 -4.76 -3.86
C PHE A 42 -8.81 -3.64 -4.65
N SER A 43 -9.63 -2.77 -5.22
CA SER A 43 -9.25 -1.67 -6.11
C SER A 43 -8.64 -2.12 -7.44
N ASP A 44 -9.46 -2.33 -8.46
CA ASP A 44 -9.01 -2.68 -9.83
C ASP A 44 -8.07 -1.64 -10.49
N ARG A 45 -7.92 -0.46 -9.88
CA ARG A 45 -7.08 0.65 -10.35
C ARG A 45 -5.78 0.81 -9.56
N VAL A 46 -5.38 -0.20 -8.80
CA VAL A 46 -4.11 -0.19 -8.06
C VAL A 46 -3.22 -1.33 -8.47
N ARG A 47 -1.94 -1.05 -8.57
CA ARG A 47 -0.88 -2.02 -8.83
C ARG A 47 0.03 -2.05 -7.61
N TRP A 48 0.28 -3.25 -7.10
CA TRP A 48 1.27 -3.44 -6.05
C TRP A 48 2.64 -3.60 -6.68
N SER A 49 3.65 -2.93 -6.12
CA SER A 49 5.04 -3.19 -6.45
C SER A 49 5.40 -4.63 -6.05
N PRO A 50 6.37 -5.27 -6.70
CA PRO A 50 6.92 -6.51 -6.17
C PRO A 50 7.46 -6.30 -4.74
N PRO A 51 7.46 -7.33 -3.88
CA PRO A 51 8.10 -7.25 -2.57
C PRO A 51 9.58 -6.90 -2.71
N MET A 52 9.99 -5.79 -2.10
CA MET A 52 11.38 -5.30 -2.09
C MET A 52 11.99 -5.45 -0.69
N PRO A 53 13.25 -5.86 -0.56
CA PRO A 53 13.89 -5.96 0.75
C PRO A 53 14.02 -4.60 1.41
N VAL A 54 13.79 -4.54 2.72
CA VAL A 54 13.97 -3.33 3.53
C VAL A 54 15.46 -3.19 3.87
N PRO A 55 16.13 -2.07 3.54
CA PRO A 55 17.53 -1.86 3.89
C PRO A 55 17.75 -1.97 5.40
N GLY A 56 18.77 -2.72 5.80
CA GLY A 56 19.10 -2.95 7.21
C GLY A 56 18.26 -4.03 7.90
N SER A 57 17.45 -4.79 7.15
CA SER A 57 16.70 -5.92 7.67
C SER A 57 16.92 -7.16 6.79
N ASP A 58 17.24 -8.29 7.43
CA ASP A 58 17.53 -9.54 6.71
C ASP A 58 16.27 -10.31 6.29
N TRP A 59 15.12 -9.97 6.87
CA TRP A 59 13.88 -10.74 6.71
C TRP A 59 12.69 -9.89 6.28
N GLN A 60 12.78 -8.56 6.33
CA GLN A 60 11.66 -7.68 6.02
C GLN A 60 11.62 -7.30 4.55
N TYR A 61 10.42 -7.38 3.99
CA TYR A 61 10.08 -6.94 2.66
C TYR A 61 8.96 -5.92 2.73
N VAL A 62 8.96 -5.01 1.77
CA VAL A 62 7.93 -3.98 1.58
C VAL A 62 7.34 -4.06 0.19
N SER A 63 6.02 -3.92 0.08
CA SER A 63 5.34 -3.64 -1.18
C SER A 63 4.52 -2.38 -1.04
N MET A 64 4.56 -1.53 -2.07
CA MET A 64 3.83 -0.27 -2.13
C MET A 64 2.71 -0.37 -3.16
N MET A 65 1.54 0.12 -2.76
CA MET A 65 0.42 0.30 -3.68
C MET A 65 0.60 1.59 -4.48
N GLU A 66 0.59 1.46 -5.80
CA GLU A 66 0.55 2.57 -6.74
C GLU A 66 -0.82 2.62 -7.42
N ARG A 67 -1.40 3.82 -7.52
CA ARG A 67 -2.62 4.00 -8.30
C ARG A 67 -2.23 4.08 -9.77
N ASP A 68 -2.89 3.28 -10.60
CA ASP A 68 -2.73 3.37 -12.04
C ASP A 68 -3.26 4.75 -12.48
N ARG A 69 -2.34 5.69 -12.74
CA ARG A 69 -2.65 6.92 -13.44
C ARG A 69 -2.83 6.54 -14.91
N ALA A 70 -3.96 5.92 -15.23
CA ALA A 70 -4.47 5.98 -16.58
C ALA A 70 -4.52 7.48 -16.94
N LEU A 71 -3.74 7.82 -17.96
CA LEU A 71 -3.49 9.17 -18.47
C LEU A 71 -4.77 10.00 -18.41
N ALA A 72 -4.71 11.11 -17.65
CA ALA A 72 -5.72 12.15 -17.69
C ALA A 72 -5.65 12.89 -19.02
#